data_AF-A0A2Z6QEE3-F1
#
_entry.id   AF-A0A2Z6QEE3-F1
#
_cell.length_a   1.000
_cell.length_b   1.000
_cell.length_c   1.000
_cell.angle_alpha   90.00
_cell.angle_beta   90.00
_cell.angle_gamma   90.00
#
_symmetry.space_group_name_H-M   'P 1'
#
loop_
_entity.id
_entity.type
_entity.pdbx_description
1 polymer ?
#
loop_
_entity_poly.entity_id
_entity_poly.type
_entity_poly.pdbx_seq_one_letter_code
_entity_poly.pdbx_strand_id
1 'polypeptide(L)'
;MDNNFTLAFWYTILKDINKNSASGHLRLINNVIEDAKENSKELWIVLQDITKAFDSISLNFLQLTLKRIGLPPHAVQCIINIFKGRKVQIATAFELSPIFQAEDGID
;
A
#
# COMPACT_ATOMS: atom_id res chain seq x y z
N MET A 1 -18.79 -1.12 28.55
CA MET A 1 -18.00 -1.47 27.36
C MET A 1 -16.56 -1.29 27.76
N ASP A 2 -15.82 -2.38 27.86
CA ASP A 2 -14.54 -2.40 28.55
C ASP A 2 -13.45 -1.76 27.69
N ASN A 3 -12.77 -0.76 28.27
CA ASN A 3 -11.69 0.02 27.65
C ASN A 3 -10.38 -0.76 27.43
N ASN A 4 -10.45 -2.09 27.34
CA ASN A 4 -9.29 -2.96 27.14
C ASN A 4 -8.88 -3.11 25.68
N PHE A 5 -9.69 -2.61 24.73
CA PHE A 5 -9.34 -2.54 23.30
C PHE A 5 -8.45 -1.34 22.94
N THR A 6 -8.25 -0.37 23.82
CA THR A 6 -7.60 0.90 23.43
C THR A 6 -6.12 0.91 23.78
N LEU A 7 -5.74 0.83 25.06
CA LEU A 7 -4.35 1.11 25.45
C LEU A 7 -3.32 0.05 25.03
N ALA A 8 -3.63 -1.24 25.21
CA ALA A 8 -2.71 -2.32 24.83
C ALA A 8 -2.57 -2.46 23.30
N PHE A 9 -3.65 -2.19 22.57
CA PHE A 9 -3.68 -2.16 21.11
C PHE A 9 -2.87 -0.96 20.58
N TRP A 10 -3.12 0.25 21.09
CA TRP A 10 -2.35 1.44 20.74
C TRP A 10 -0.87 1.29 21.09
N TYR A 11 -0.53 0.68 22.23
CA TYR A 11 0.86 0.46 22.63
C TYR A 11 1.59 -0.54 21.70
N THR A 12 0.90 -1.57 21.23
CA THR A 12 1.43 -2.54 20.25
C THR A 12 1.66 -1.86 18.89
N ILE A 13 0.68 -1.09 18.41
CA ILE A 13 0.77 -0.29 17.19
C ILE A 13 1.95 0.69 17.27
N LEU A 14 2.09 1.43 18.38
CA LEU A 14 3.18 2.39 18.55
C LEU A 14 4.57 1.72 18.62
N LYS A 15 4.67 0.52 19.21
CA LYS A 15 5.93 -0.24 19.29
C LYS A 15 6.39 -0.79 17.94
N ASP A 16 5.47 -1.31 17.13
CA ASP A 16 5.80 -1.86 15.82
C ASP A 16 6.15 -0.77 14.79
N ILE A 17 5.52 0.41 14.89
CA ILE A 17 5.77 1.52 13.95
C ILE A 17 7.11 2.24 14.22
N ASN A 18 7.63 2.22 15.45
CA ASN A 18 8.87 2.94 15.82
C ASN A 18 10.16 2.33 15.24
N LYS A 19 10.08 1.21 14.48
CA LYS A 19 11.28 0.50 14.05
C LYS A 19 11.95 1.02 12.77
N ASN A 20 11.29 1.69 11.81
CA ASN A 20 11.95 2.17 10.58
C ASN A 20 11.16 3.28 9.83
N SER A 21 11.82 4.40 9.50
CA SER A 21 11.40 5.53 8.60
C SER A 21 10.02 6.20 8.77
N ALA A 22 9.13 5.67 9.62
CA ALA A 22 7.77 6.15 9.84
C ALA A 22 7.66 7.36 10.80
N SER A 23 8.78 7.82 11.37
CA SER A 23 8.81 8.83 12.43
C SER A 23 8.19 10.18 12.02
N GLY A 24 8.32 10.58 10.76
CA GLY A 24 7.72 11.83 10.25
C GLY A 24 6.19 11.78 10.19
N HIS A 25 5.62 10.68 9.68
CA HIS A 25 4.17 10.48 9.60
C HIS A 25 3.55 10.29 10.99
N LEU A 26 4.25 9.57 11.87
CA LEU A 26 3.87 9.43 13.27
C LEU A 26 3.80 10.78 13.99
N ARG A 27 4.82 11.62 13.82
CA ARG A 27 4.86 12.95 14.42
C ARG A 27 3.71 13.82 13.91
N LEU A 28 3.35 13.71 12.63
CA LEU A 28 2.22 14.44 12.07
C LEU A 28 0.88 14.00 12.69
N ILE A 29 0.64 12.69 12.84
CA ILE A 29 -0.57 12.16 13.48
C ILE A 29 -0.63 12.59 14.95
N ASN A 30 0.48 12.49 15.69
CA ASN A 30 0.55 12.91 17.10
C ASN A 30 0.24 14.40 17.24
N ASN A 31 0.82 15.25 16.40
CA ASN A 31 0.56 16.69 16.43
C ASN A 31 -0.94 17.00 16.20
N VAL A 32 -1.61 16.29 15.28
CA VAL A 32 -3.05 16.47 15.02
C VAL A 32 -3.90 16.04 16.23
N ILE A 33 -3.51 14.96 16.90
CA ILE A 33 -4.18 14.50 18.13
C ILE A 33 -3.98 15.50 19.28
N GLU A 34 -2.76 16.03 19.44
CA GLU A 34 -2.43 17.02 20.46
C GLU A 34 -3.18 18.34 20.23
N ASP A 35 -3.19 18.85 19.00
CA ASP A 35 -3.93 20.06 18.65
C ASP A 35 -5.45 19.93 18.91
N ALA A 36 -6.04 18.79 18.57
CA ALA A 36 -7.46 18.53 18.85
C ALA A 36 -7.75 18.52 20.36
N LYS A 37 -6.84 17.96 21.17
CA LYS A 37 -6.96 17.96 22.64
C LYS A 37 -6.84 19.36 23.22
N GLU A 38 -5.82 20.11 22.83
CA GLU A 38 -5.56 21.48 23.32
C GLU A 38 -6.73 22.41 22.99
N ASN A 39 -7.34 22.25 21.82
CA ASN A 39 -8.44 23.08 21.36
C ASN A 39 -9.84 22.50 21.69
N SER A 40 -9.92 21.41 22.45
CA SER A 40 -11.19 20.73 22.81
C SER A 40 -12.08 20.42 21.58
N LYS A 41 -11.47 20.01 20.47
CA LYS A 41 -12.15 19.64 19.23
C LYS A 41 -12.33 18.12 19.14
N GLU A 42 -13.43 17.71 18.55
CA GLU A 42 -13.66 16.30 18.23
C GLU A 42 -12.77 15.87 17.05
N LEU A 43 -12.15 14.69 17.16
CA LEU A 43 -11.27 14.12 16.14
C LEU A 43 -11.66 12.67 15.87
N TRP A 44 -11.87 12.35 14.59
CA TRP A 44 -12.16 11.00 14.11
C TRP A 44 -11.00 10.52 13.22
N ILE A 45 -10.42 9.36 13.55
CA ILE A 45 -9.34 8.75 12.77
C ILE A 45 -9.85 7.42 12.23
N VAL A 46 -9.71 7.23 10.91
CA VAL A 46 -9.98 5.96 10.23
C VAL A 46 -8.67 5.39 9.73
N LEU A 47 -8.38 4.14 10.12
CA LEU A 47 -7.24 3.40 9.62
C LEU A 47 -7.73 2.43 8.55
N GLN A 48 -7.19 2.54 7.34
CA GLN A 48 -7.52 1.66 6.23
C GLN A 48 -6.27 0.90 5.80
N ASP A 49 -6.39 -0.41 5.73
CA ASP A 49 -5.41 -1.28 5.09
C ASP A 49 -5.97 -1.81 3.77
N ILE A 50 -5.17 -1.79 2.71
CA ILE A 50 -5.58 -2.20 1.37
C ILE A 50 -5.04 -3.60 1.11
N THR A 51 -5.95 -4.57 1.06
CA THR A 51 -5.60 -5.96 0.75
C THR A 51 -4.94 -6.04 -0.62
N LYS A 52 -3.74 -6.63 -0.68
CA LYS A 52 -3.01 -6.88 -1.93
C LYS A 52 -2.94 -5.65 -2.83
N ALA A 53 -2.38 -4.55 -2.31
CA ALA A 53 -2.37 -3.26 -2.98
C ALA A 53 -1.78 -3.31 -4.41
N PHE A 54 -0.79 -4.18 -4.67
CA PHE A 54 -0.19 -4.35 -6.00
C PHE A 54 -1.03 -5.27 -6.89
N ASP A 55 -1.55 -6.39 -6.36
CA ASP A 55 -2.41 -7.31 -7.13
C ASP A 55 -3.72 -6.65 -7.57
N SER A 56 -4.24 -5.73 -6.75
CA SER A 56 -5.55 -5.10 -6.95
C SER A 56 -5.54 -3.94 -7.95
N ILE A 57 -4.35 -3.48 -8.39
CA ILE A 57 -4.24 -2.39 -9.37
C ILE A 57 -4.36 -2.95 -10.78
N SER A 58 -5.45 -2.62 -11.48
CA SER A 58 -5.60 -2.95 -12.89
C SER A 58 -4.61 -2.18 -13.78
N LEU A 59 -4.15 -2.80 -14.87
CA LEU A 59 -3.30 -2.13 -15.87
C LEU A 59 -3.96 -0.92 -16.51
N ASN A 60 -5.28 -0.93 -16.65
CA ASN A 60 -6.04 0.21 -17.14
C ASN A 60 -5.92 1.40 -16.18
N PHE A 61 -6.04 1.17 -14.88
CA PHE A 61 -5.90 2.20 -13.86
C PHE A 61 -4.47 2.75 -13.80
N LEU A 62 -3.47 1.87 -13.88
CA LEU A 62 -2.07 2.27 -13.99
C LEU A 62 -1.84 3.15 -15.23
N GLN A 63 -2.34 2.75 -16.39
CA GLN A 63 -2.17 3.52 -17.63
C GLN A 63 -2.81 4.91 -17.55
N LEU A 64 -4.02 5.01 -16.99
CA LEU A 64 -4.70 6.30 -16.79
C LEU A 64 -3.93 7.19 -15.82
N THR A 65 -3.41 6.61 -14.73
CA THR A 65 -2.63 7.34 -13.72
C THR A 65 -1.33 7.88 -14.32
N LEU A 66 -0.59 7.06 -15.06
CA LEU A 66 0.66 7.47 -15.73
C LEU A 66 0.42 8.61 -16.75
N LYS A 67 -0.69 8.57 -17.48
CA LYS A 67 -1.09 9.68 -18.37
C LYS A 67 -1.43 10.95 -17.57
N ARG A 68 -2.15 10.81 -16.45
CA ARG A 68 -2.56 11.93 -15.58
C ARG A 68 -1.37 12.66 -14.97
N ILE A 69 -0.32 11.95 -14.56
CA ILE A 69 0.91 12.56 -14.04
C ILE A 69 1.81 13.14 -15.16
N GLY A 70 1.38 13.04 -16.42
CA GLY A 70 2.01 13.73 -17.54
C GLY A 70 3.19 12.99 -18.19
N LEU A 71 3.30 11.67 -18.02
CA LEU A 71 4.38 10.94 -18.70
C LEU A 71 4.20 10.98 -20.22
N PRO A 72 5.31 11.07 -20.98
CA PRO A 72 5.27 10.93 -22.43
C PRO A 72 4.64 9.60 -22.87
N PRO A 73 3.89 9.56 -23.98
CA PRO A 73 3.19 8.34 -24.42
C PRO A 73 4.10 7.11 -24.58
N HIS A 74 5.35 7.31 -25.02
CA HIS A 74 6.33 6.23 -25.15
C HIS A 74 6.72 5.63 -23.80
N ALA A 75 6.86 6.46 -22.76
CA ALA A 75 7.20 6.01 -21.41
C ALA A 75 6.03 5.26 -20.78
N VAL A 76 4.80 5.77 -20.95
CA VAL A 76 3.58 5.06 -20.53
C VAL A 76 3.50 3.68 -21.19
N GLN A 77 3.73 3.61 -22.49
CA GLN A 77 3.66 2.34 -23.22
C GLN A 77 4.76 1.37 -22.77
N CYS A 78 5.98 1.86 -22.53
CA CYS A 78 7.08 1.07 -22.01
C CYS A 78 6.70 0.41 -20.67
N ILE A 79 6.23 1.21 -19.71
CA ILE A 79 5.83 0.72 -18.38
C ILE A 79 4.69 -0.30 -18.48
N ILE A 80 3.65 -0.01 -19.27
CA ILE A 80 2.52 -0.92 -19.43
C ILE A 80 2.92 -2.24 -20.08
N ASN A 81 3.87 -2.22 -21.02
CA ASN A 81 4.34 -3.42 -21.69
C ASN A 81 5.12 -4.36 -20.77
N ILE A 82 5.73 -3.87 -19.69
CA ILE A 82 6.40 -4.72 -18.68
C ILE A 82 5.39 -5.71 -18.06
N PHE A 83 4.15 -5.26 -17.85
CA PHE A 83 3.13 -6.04 -17.17
C PHE A 83 2.16 -6.77 -18.11
N LYS A 84 2.25 -6.55 -19.42
CA LYS A 84 1.37 -7.20 -20.40
C LYS A 84 1.93 -8.55 -20.83
N GLY A 85 1.07 -9.57 -20.80
CA GLY A 85 1.40 -10.89 -21.38
C GLY A 85 2.58 -11.56 -20.70
N ARG A 86 2.75 -11.34 -19.39
CA ARG A 86 3.84 -11.90 -18.59
C ARG A 86 3.74 -13.43 -18.61
N LYS A 87 4.77 -14.07 -19.16
CA LYS A 87 4.93 -15.52 -19.15
C LYS A 87 5.82 -15.89 -17.99
N VAL A 88 5.26 -16.62 -17.03
CA VAL A 88 5.93 -16.99 -15.78
C VAL A 88 6.13 -18.49 -15.74
N GLN A 89 7.21 -18.91 -15.09
CA GLN A 89 7.55 -20.29 -14.84
C GLN A 89 7.97 -20.41 -13.38
N ILE A 90 7.49 -21.44 -12.68
CA ILE A 90 7.77 -21.63 -11.25
C ILE A 90 8.90 -22.65 -11.12
N ALA A 91 9.96 -22.30 -10.40
CA ALA A 91 10.98 -23.25 -9.98
C ALA A 91 10.46 -24.09 -8.82
N THR A 92 10.38 -25.41 -9.01
CA THR A 92 9.97 -26.35 -7.96
C THR A 92 11.15 -27.22 -7.51
N ALA A 93 10.96 -28.00 -6.44
CA ALA A 93 11.97 -28.94 -5.96
C ALA A 93 12.30 -30.07 -6.96
N PHE A 94 11.44 -30.29 -7.96
CA PHE A 94 11.57 -31.38 -8.92
C PHE A 94 12.02 -30.91 -10.30
N GLU A 95 11.61 -29.72 -10.75
CA GLU A 95 11.99 -29.08 -12.02
C GLU A 95 11.25 -27.72 -12.22
N LEU A 96 11.45 -27.07 -13.37
CA LEU A 96 10.65 -25.91 -13.77
C LEU A 96 9.23 -26.33 -14.17
N SER A 97 8.22 -25.57 -13.75
CA SER A 97 6.83 -25.78 -14.18
C SER A 97 6.68 -25.56 -15.68
N PRO A 98 5.56 -25.97 -16.31
CA PRO A 98 5.17 -25.40 -17.59
C PRO A 98 5.03 -23.87 -17.49
N ILE A 99 5.30 -23.18 -18.61
CA ILE A 99 5.10 -21.74 -18.71
C ILE A 99 3.59 -21.46 -18.71
N PHE A 100 3.15 -20.52 -17.89
CA PHE A 100 1.78 -20.00 -17.88
C PHE A 100 1.79 -18.48 -17.94
N GLN A 101 0.64 -17.89 -18.25
CA GLN A 101 0.49 -16.44 -18.30
C GLN A 101 0.00 -15.93 -16.94
N ALA A 102 0.69 -14.94 -16.37
CA ALA A 102 0.20 -14.27 -15.16
C ALA A 102 -0.99 -13.36 -15.51
N GLU A 103 -2.07 -13.47 -14.73
CA GLU A 103 -3.35 -12.80 -15.02
C GLU A 103 -3.61 -11.57 -14.14
N ASP A 104 -3.02 -11.50 -12.96
CA ASP A 104 -3.31 -10.48 -11.94
C ASP A 104 -2.08 -9.63 -11.56
N GLY A 105 -2.37 -8.43 -11.05
CA GLY A 105 -1.38 -7.55 -10.43
C GLY A 105 -0.35 -6.87 -11.32
N ILE A 106 0.32 -5.91 -10.68
CA ILE A 106 1.55 -5.27 -11.16
C ILE A 106 2.79 -5.75 -10.39
N ASP A 107 2.70 -6.89 -9.72
CA ASP A 107 3.81 -7.62 -9.09
C ASP A 107 4.33 -8.69 -10.03
#